data_AF-A0A954IPV1-F1
#
_entry.id   AF-A0A954IPV1-F1
#
_cell.length_a   1.000
_cell.length_b   1.000
_cell.length_c   1.000
_cell.angle_alpha   90.00
_cell.angle_beta   90.00
_cell.angle_gamma   90.00
#
_symmetry.space_group_name_H-M   'P 1'
#
loop_
_entity.id
_entity.type
_entity.pdbx_description
1 polymer ?
#
loop_
_entity_poly.entity_id
_entity_poly.type
_entity_poly.pdbx_seq_one_letter_code
_entity_poly.pdbx_strand_id
1 'polypeptide(L)'
;MSTAPILIALLLPAVQQAREAARRTQSKNNLKQLALAMHNYHDVYSHFPRGTVDKPDLPVEKRMSWVVSLLPFMEQSAMYNQIDQNKPWDDPSLAMIRNVT
;
A
#
# COMPACT_ATOMS: atom_id res chain seq x y z
N MET A 1 33.96 -27.39 30.63
CA MET A 1 33.93 -26.40 29.53
C MET A 1 32.55 -26.42 28.91
N SER A 2 31.76 -25.36 29.07
CA SER A 2 30.37 -25.28 28.59
C SER A 2 30.33 -24.93 27.10
N THR A 3 29.76 -25.80 26.27
CA THR A 3 29.64 -25.67 24.80
C THR A 3 28.47 -24.79 24.34
N ALA A 4 27.60 -24.36 25.26
CA ALA A 4 26.42 -23.53 24.98
C ALA A 4 26.68 -22.14 24.34
N PRO A 5 27.79 -21.41 24.61
CA PRO A 5 28.01 -20.07 24.05
C PRO A 5 28.13 -20.06 22.52
N ILE A 6 28.64 -21.15 21.94
CA ILE A 6 28.86 -21.28 20.49
C ILE A 6 27.53 -21.39 19.76
N LEU A 7 26.56 -22.10 20.35
CA LEU A 7 25.21 -22.23 19.78
C LEU A 7 24.50 -20.88 19.75
N ILE A 8 24.63 -20.05 20.80
CA ILE A 8 24.02 -18.72 20.88
C ILE A 8 24.68 -17.75 19.89
N ALA A 9 26.02 -17.81 19.75
CA ALA A 9 26.76 -16.98 18.81
C ALA A 9 26.38 -17.24 17.35
N LEU A 10 26.01 -18.47 17.00
CA LEU A 10 25.53 -18.84 15.66
C LEU A 10 24.05 -18.44 15.44
N LEU A 11 23.25 -18.36 16.49
CA LEU A 11 21.82 -18.01 16.41
C LEU A 11 21.59 -16.53 16.07
N LEU A 12 22.39 -15.61 16.61
CA LEU A 12 22.22 -14.16 16.39
C LEU A 12 22.31 -13.74 14.90
N PRO A 13 23.37 -14.12 14.14
CA PRO A 13 23.46 -13.81 12.71
C PRO A 13 22.41 -14.56 11.89
N ALA A 14 21.99 -15.76 12.30
CA ALA A 14 20.92 -16.51 11.63
C ALA A 14 19.54 -15.83 11.77
N VAL A 15 19.21 -15.28 12.95
CA VAL A 15 17.95 -14.56 13.18
C VAL A 15 17.87 -13.27 12.35
N GLN A 16 18.98 -12.55 12.20
CA GLN A 16 19.01 -11.34 11.38
C GLN A 16 18.80 -11.65 9.89
N GLN A 17 19.46 -12.70 9.39
CA GLN A 17 19.24 -13.20 8.03
C GLN A 17 17.78 -13.61 7.81
N ALA A 18 17.16 -14.30 8.78
CA ALA A 18 15.75 -14.66 8.72
C ALA A 18 14.84 -13.42 8.69
N ARG A 19 15.11 -12.38 9.51
CA ARG A 19 14.36 -11.11 9.49
C ARG A 19 14.50 -10.38 8.16
N GLU A 20 15.69 -10.36 7.58
CA GLU A 20 15.93 -9.76 6.27
C GLU A 20 15.20 -10.50 5.15
N ALA A 21 15.24 -11.82 5.17
CA ALA A 21 14.47 -12.65 4.25
C ALA A 21 12.96 -12.38 4.42
N ALA A 22 12.45 -12.28 5.65
CA ALA A 22 11.06 -11.95 5.93
C ALA A 22 10.67 -10.56 5.39
N ARG A 23 11.50 -9.52 5.60
CA ARG A 23 11.26 -8.18 5.03
C ARG A 23 11.21 -8.20 3.51
N ARG A 24 12.13 -8.93 2.87
CA ARG A 24 12.13 -9.09 1.40
C ARG A 24 10.88 -9.81 0.91
N THR A 25 10.46 -10.88 1.59
CA THR A 25 9.24 -11.62 1.27
C THR A 25 8.01 -10.74 1.44
N GLN A 26 7.91 -9.98 2.52
CA GLN A 26 6.81 -9.05 2.74
C GLN A 26 6.74 -7.97 1.65
N SER A 27 7.87 -7.34 1.30
CA SER A 27 7.93 -6.35 0.23
C SER A 27 7.46 -6.94 -1.11
N LYS A 28 7.92 -8.16 -1.46
CA LYS A 28 7.46 -8.87 -2.65
C LYS A 28 5.96 -9.15 -2.61
N ASN A 29 5.41 -9.53 -1.46
CA ASN A 29 3.98 -9.80 -1.31
C ASN A 29 3.14 -8.52 -1.44
N ASN A 30 3.60 -7.40 -0.89
CA ASN A 30 2.95 -6.10 -1.06
C ASN A 30 2.86 -5.72 -2.55
N LEU A 31 3.96 -5.91 -3.30
CA LEU A 31 3.97 -5.66 -4.75
C LEU A 31 3.03 -6.62 -5.51
N LYS A 32 2.96 -7.89 -5.11
CA LYS A 32 2.02 -8.85 -5.70
C LYS A 32 0.56 -8.46 -5.45
N GLN A 33 0.23 -8.00 -4.24
CA GLN A 33 -1.12 -7.52 -3.90
C GLN A 33 -1.49 -6.30 -4.74
N LEU A 34 -0.57 -5.35 -4.92
CA LEU A 34 -0.78 -4.18 -5.78
C LEU A 34 -0.98 -4.59 -7.25
N ALA A 35 -0.16 -5.49 -7.77
CA ALA A 35 -0.30 -6.00 -9.13
C ALA A 35 -1.65 -6.71 -9.34
N LEU A 36 -2.06 -7.54 -8.39
CA LEU A 36 -3.37 -8.20 -8.43
C LEU A 36 -4.51 -7.18 -8.42
N ALA A 37 -4.45 -6.16 -7.57
CA ALA A 37 -5.44 -5.09 -7.54
C ALA A 37 -5.51 -4.33 -8.88
N MET A 38 -4.37 -4.06 -9.53
CA MET A 38 -4.31 -3.46 -10.85
C MET A 38 -4.95 -4.34 -11.94
N HIS A 39 -4.68 -5.65 -11.91
CA HIS A 39 -5.31 -6.60 -12.84
C HIS A 39 -6.83 -6.66 -12.65
N ASN A 40 -7.30 -6.77 -11.41
CA ASN A 40 -8.73 -6.76 -11.11
C ASN A 40 -9.40 -5.44 -11.54
N TYR A 41 -8.73 -4.30 -11.35
CA TYR A 41 -9.21 -3.01 -11.87
C TYR A 41 -9.33 -3.04 -13.39
N HIS A 42 -8.30 -3.53 -14.09
CA HIS A 42 -8.31 -3.64 -15.54
C HIS A 42 -9.43 -4.55 -16.05
N ASP A 43 -9.71 -5.66 -15.37
CA ASP A 43 -10.79 -6.58 -15.74
C ASP A 43 -12.17 -5.93 -15.65
N VAL A 44 -12.37 -4.99 -14.71
CA VAL A 44 -13.64 -4.26 -14.54
C VAL A 44 -13.76 -3.07 -15.49
N TYR A 45 -12.69 -2.29 -15.66
CA TYR A 45 -12.74 -1.00 -16.37
C TYR A 45 -12.14 -1.04 -17.78
N SER A 46 -11.57 -2.17 -18.21
CA SER A 46 -10.86 -2.34 -19.50
C SER A 46 -9.70 -1.36 -19.72
N HIS A 47 -9.16 -0.77 -18.65
CA HIS A 47 -8.00 0.11 -18.68
C HIS A 47 -7.31 0.12 -17.31
N PHE A 48 -6.03 0.51 -17.25
CA PHE A 48 -5.34 0.71 -15.97
C PHE A 48 -5.71 2.06 -15.32
N PRO A 49 -5.55 2.21 -13.99
CA PRO A 49 -5.81 3.47 -13.30
C PRO A 49 -5.06 4.63 -13.95
N ARG A 50 -5.77 5.73 -14.17
CA ARG A 50 -5.16 7.00 -14.59
C ARG A 50 -4.37 7.57 -13.43
N GLY A 51 -3.29 8.32 -13.69
CA GLY A 51 -2.38 8.83 -12.66
C GLY A 51 -3.06 9.65 -11.54
N THR A 52 -4.23 10.22 -11.83
CA THR A 52 -5.11 10.84 -10.84
C THR A 52 -6.56 10.44 -11.11
N VAL A 53 -7.41 10.54 -10.11
CA VAL A 53 -8.87 10.43 -10.29
C VAL A 53 -9.33 11.62 -11.13
N ASP A 54 -10.01 11.33 -12.24
CA ASP A 54 -10.47 12.36 -13.18
C ASP A 54 -11.52 13.25 -12.51
N LYS A 55 -11.14 14.51 -12.25
CA LYS A 55 -12.04 15.57 -11.80
C LYS A 55 -11.79 16.87 -12.56
N PRO A 56 -12.66 17.21 -13.55
CA PRO A 56 -12.43 18.37 -14.41
C PRO A 56 -12.45 19.69 -13.63
N ASP A 57 -13.21 19.76 -12.55
CA ASP A 57 -13.36 20.95 -11.71
C ASP A 57 -12.16 21.23 -10.80
N LEU A 58 -11.20 20.28 -10.71
CA LEU A 58 -10.01 20.40 -9.88
C LEU A 58 -8.72 20.45 -10.73
N PRO A 59 -7.76 21.33 -10.37
CA PRO A 59 -6.41 21.28 -10.89
C PRO A 59 -5.77 19.90 -10.66
N VAL A 60 -4.93 19.43 -11.57
CA VAL A 60 -4.35 18.06 -11.55
C VAL A 60 -3.60 17.81 -10.25
N GLU A 61 -2.89 18.81 -9.74
CA GLU A 61 -2.12 18.78 -8.49
C GLU A 61 -2.98 18.68 -7.23
N LYS A 62 -4.30 18.94 -7.33
CA LYS A 62 -5.27 18.82 -6.24
C LYS A 62 -6.10 17.54 -6.33
N ARG A 63 -6.02 16.79 -7.43
CA ARG A 63 -6.75 15.55 -7.62
C ARG A 63 -6.20 14.43 -6.75
N MET A 64 -7.06 13.46 -6.48
CA MET A 64 -6.71 12.27 -5.72
C MET A 64 -5.78 11.34 -6.53
N SER A 65 -4.86 10.67 -5.85
CA SER A 65 -3.95 9.70 -6.47
C SER A 65 -4.70 8.51 -7.08
N TRP A 66 -4.13 7.92 -8.14
CA TRP A 66 -4.59 6.67 -8.76
C TRP A 66 -4.78 5.50 -7.78
N VAL A 67 -4.04 5.52 -6.66
CA VAL A 67 -4.12 4.49 -5.61
C VAL A 67 -5.53 4.45 -5.00
N VAL A 68 -6.23 5.59 -4.92
CA VAL A 68 -7.60 5.63 -4.38
C VAL A 68 -8.55 4.81 -5.23
N SER A 69 -8.38 4.78 -6.56
CA SER A 69 -9.16 3.93 -7.45
C SER A 69 -8.91 2.43 -7.24
N LEU A 70 -7.79 2.05 -6.62
CA LEU A 70 -7.45 0.66 -6.32
C LEU A 70 -7.87 0.18 -4.94
N LEU A 71 -8.20 1.08 -4.01
CA LEU A 71 -8.57 0.71 -2.64
C LEU A 71 -9.66 -0.38 -2.55
N PRO A 72 -10.74 -0.36 -3.38
CA PRO A 72 -11.74 -1.43 -3.35
C PRO A 72 -11.17 -2.80 -3.74
N PHE A 73 -10.16 -2.83 -4.61
CA PHE A 73 -9.48 -4.05 -5.07
C PHE A 73 -8.36 -4.51 -4.11
N MET A 74 -8.07 -3.73 -3.08
CA MET A 74 -7.11 -4.04 -2.02
C MET A 74 -7.79 -4.38 -0.69
N GLU A 75 -9.08 -4.72 -0.71
CA GLU A 75 -9.91 -4.95 0.50
C GLU A 75 -10.00 -3.73 1.43
N GLN A 76 -9.78 -2.52 0.90
CA GLN A 76 -9.83 -1.25 1.63
C GLN A 76 -11.10 -0.43 1.31
N SER A 77 -12.21 -1.10 1.02
CA SER A 77 -13.50 -0.46 0.69
C SER A 77 -14.02 0.48 1.78
N ALA A 78 -13.75 0.16 3.05
CA ALA A 78 -14.12 1.03 4.18
C ALA A 78 -13.40 2.39 4.14
N MET A 79 -12.14 2.41 3.71
CA MET A 79 -11.37 3.64 3.52
C MET A 79 -11.83 4.38 2.27
N TYR A 80 -12.06 3.65 1.17
CA TYR A 80 -12.57 4.23 -0.07
C TYR A 80 -13.86 5.03 0.13
N ASN A 81 -14.81 4.49 0.91
CA ASN A 81 -16.10 5.13 1.18
C ASN A 81 -15.99 6.40 2.04
N GLN A 82 -14.90 6.58 2.78
CA GLN A 82 -14.67 7.78 3.60
C GLN A 82 -14.02 8.91 2.80
N ILE A 83 -13.48 8.62 1.62
CA ILE A 83 -12.78 9.60 0.78
C ILE A 83 -13.79 10.27 -0.16
N ASP A 84 -14.06 11.55 0.08
CA ASP A 84 -14.79 12.38 -0.87
C ASP A 84 -13.88 12.78 -2.04
N GLN A 85 -14.00 12.06 -3.14
CA GLN A 85 -13.22 12.31 -4.36
C GLN A 85 -13.58 13.62 -5.07
N ASN A 86 -14.63 14.34 -4.65
CA ASN A 86 -14.97 15.65 -5.21
C ASN A 86 -14.13 16.78 -4.58
N LYS A 87 -13.45 16.49 -3.47
CA LYS A 87 -12.62 17.46 -2.78
C LYS A 87 -11.15 17.31 -3.15
N PRO A 88 -10.35 18.39 -3.03
CA PRO A 88 -8.91 18.31 -3.09
C PRO A 88 -8.33 17.31 -2.09
N TRP A 89 -7.22 16.64 -2.41
CA TRP A 89 -6.56 15.72 -1.49
C TRP A 89 -6.07 16.39 -0.19
N ASP A 90 -5.87 17.71 -0.20
CA ASP A 90 -5.43 18.50 0.94
C ASP A 90 -6.57 19.10 1.75
N ASP A 91 -7.83 18.78 1.43
CA ASP A 91 -8.99 19.27 2.16
C ASP A 91 -8.95 18.89 3.66
N PRO A 92 -9.25 19.82 4.58
CA PRO A 92 -9.22 19.55 6.02
C PRO A 92 -10.13 18.41 6.49
N SER A 93 -11.23 18.12 5.78
CA SER A 93 -12.13 17.02 6.15
C SER A 93 -11.50 15.64 5.98
N LEU A 94 -10.44 15.53 5.16
CA LEU A 94 -9.67 14.30 4.95
C LEU A 94 -8.47 14.18 5.90
N ALA A 95 -8.23 15.15 6.80
CA ALA A 95 -7.06 15.17 7.67
C ALA A 95 -6.93 13.92 8.56
N MET A 96 -8.06 13.37 9.02
CA MET A 96 -8.08 12.14 9.82
C MET A 96 -7.61 10.91 9.04
N ILE A 97 -7.90 10.86 7.74
CA ILE A 97 -7.52 9.73 6.85
C ILE A 97 -6.05 9.86 6.44
N ARG A 98 -5.56 11.09 6.26
CA ARG A 98 -4.17 11.37 5.89
C ARG A 98 -3.14 10.93 6.93
N ASN A 99 -3.52 10.87 8.21
CA ASN A 99 -2.63 10.60 9.32
C ASN A 99 -2.54 9.12 9.73
N VAL A 100 -3.08 8.19 8.93
CA VAL A 100 -3.17 6.75 9.27
C VAL A 100 -1.90 5.97 8.87
N THR A 101 -0.71 6.59 8.91
CA THR A 101 0.57 5.90 8.60
C THR A 101 1.57 6.04 9.72
#